data_AF-X1FVU9-F1
#
_entry.id   AF-X1FVU9-F1
#
_cell.length_a   1.000
_cell.length_b   1.000
_cell.length_c   1.000
_cell.angle_alpha   90.00
_cell.angle_beta   90.00
_cell.angle_gamma   90.00
#
_symmetry.space_group_name_H-M   'P 1'
#
loop_
_entity.id
_entity.type
_entity.pdbx_description
1 polymer ?
#
loop_
_entity_poly.entity_id
_entity_poly.type
_entity_poly.pdbx_seq_one_letter_code
_entity_poly.pdbx_strand_id
1 'polypeptide(L)'
;ERKMTCLMVKSLEKSTGKEKEKLLNILSKEVVDDEDVLDVRKIFLRLDVLEDCNALCDEYNEKITQVLDLLKNSMNPPEYGFFKSLQEFVRERDH
;
A
#
# COMPACT_ATOMS: atom_id res chain seq x y z
N GLU A 1 6.61 5.10 -14.74
CA GLU A 1 7.05 6.06 -13.70
C GLU A 1 8.18 5.57 -12.79
N ARG A 2 8.38 4.25 -12.59
CA ARG A 2 9.47 3.68 -11.76
C ARG A 2 9.41 4.09 -10.27
N LYS A 3 8.20 4.32 -9.75
CA LYS A 3 8.00 4.71 -8.35
C LYS A 3 8.21 3.52 -7.42
N MET A 4 8.88 3.76 -6.30
CA MET A 4 9.02 2.80 -5.21
C MET A 4 7.76 2.82 -4.34
N THR A 5 6.67 2.26 -4.86
CA THR A 5 5.38 2.16 -4.16
C THR A 5 5.35 0.98 -3.19
N CYS A 6 4.34 0.91 -2.32
CA CYS A 6 4.15 -0.23 -1.41
C CYS A 6 4.15 -1.58 -2.16
N LEU A 7 3.45 -1.66 -3.30
CA LEU A 7 3.44 -2.84 -4.17
C LEU A 7 4.85 -3.25 -4.63
N MET A 8 5.68 -2.28 -5.03
CA MET A 8 7.04 -2.55 -5.48
C MET A 8 7.94 -3.00 -4.33
N VAL A 9 7.86 -2.32 -3.17
CA VAL A 9 8.62 -2.70 -1.97
C VAL A 9 8.27 -4.11 -1.53
N LYS A 10 6.98 -4.43 -1.38
CA LYS A 10 6.50 -5.77 -1.01
C LYS A 10 6.92 -6.83 -2.02
N SER A 11 6.90 -6.49 -3.31
CA SER A 11 7.39 -7.40 -4.35
C SER A 11 8.89 -7.68 -4.23
N LEU A 12 9.71 -6.67 -3.93
CA LEU A 12 11.16 -6.84 -3.75
C LEU A 12 11.53 -7.59 -2.47
N GLU A 13 10.70 -7.48 -1.42
CA GLU A 13 10.81 -8.24 -0.17
C GLU A 13 10.52 -9.73 -0.42
N LYS A 14 9.45 -10.05 -1.16
CA LYS A 14 9.00 -11.44 -1.41
C LYS A 14 9.72 -12.12 -2.59
N SER A 15 10.25 -11.35 -3.55
CA SER A 15 10.97 -11.91 -4.70
C SER A 15 12.34 -12.46 -4.33
N THR A 16 12.77 -13.51 -5.02
CA THR A 16 14.13 -14.06 -4.93
C THR A 16 14.72 -14.29 -6.32
N GLY A 17 16.06 -14.32 -6.39
CA GLY A 17 16.81 -14.61 -7.62
C GLY A 17 16.40 -13.75 -8.82
N LYS A 18 16.14 -14.42 -9.95
CA LYS A 18 15.85 -13.80 -11.26
C LYS A 18 14.70 -12.81 -11.25
N GLU A 19 13.69 -13.03 -10.41
CA GLU A 19 12.52 -12.14 -10.36
C GLU A 19 12.85 -10.82 -9.67
N LYS A 20 13.63 -10.89 -8.58
CA LYS A 20 14.12 -9.70 -7.90
C LYS A 20 15.04 -8.89 -8.80
N GLU A 21 15.95 -9.57 -9.50
CA GLU A 21 16.81 -8.93 -10.51
C GLU A 21 16.00 -8.28 -11.63
N LYS A 22 14.96 -8.96 -12.13
CA LYS A 22 14.07 -8.42 -13.16
C LYS A 22 13.38 -7.12 -12.70
N LEU A 23 12.82 -7.10 -11.48
CA LEU A 23 12.19 -5.90 -10.92
C LEU A 23 13.20 -4.74 -10.77
N LEU A 24 14.40 -5.02 -10.25
CA LEU A 24 15.45 -4.01 -10.08
C LEU A 24 15.94 -3.47 -11.43
N ASN A 25 16.10 -4.34 -12.43
CA ASN A 25 16.48 -3.93 -13.78
C ASN A 25 15.43 -2.99 -14.36
N ILE A 26 14.14 -3.36 -14.31
CA ILE A 26 13.04 -2.51 -14.79
C ILE A 26 13.02 -1.14 -14.10
N LEU A 27 13.25 -1.09 -12.78
CA LEU A 27 13.32 0.17 -12.03
C LEU A 27 14.48 1.06 -12.48
N SER A 28 15.60 0.47 -12.89
CA SER A 28 16.80 1.19 -13.33
C SER A 28 16.77 1.64 -14.79
N LYS A 29 15.85 1.12 -15.61
CA LYS A 29 15.76 1.47 -17.04
C LYS A 29 15.45 2.96 -17.22
N GLU A 30 16.13 3.61 -18.16
CA GLU A 30 15.81 4.98 -18.58
C GLU A 30 14.44 5.07 -19.24
N VAL A 31 14.10 4.05 -20.04
CA VAL A 31 12.82 3.89 -20.74
C VAL A 31 12.22 2.55 -20.35
N VAL A 32 10.97 2.59 -19.87
CA VAL A 32 10.16 1.41 -19.52
C VAL A 32 9.10 1.26 -20.59
N ASP A 33 9.01 0.07 -21.18
CA ASP A 33 8.02 -0.25 -22.22
C ASP A 33 6.80 -1.01 -21.64
N ASP A 34 5.83 -1.31 -22.50
CA ASP A 34 4.60 -2.01 -22.10
C ASP A 34 4.87 -3.45 -21.66
N GLU A 35 5.91 -4.11 -22.18
CA GLU A 35 6.27 -5.47 -21.80
C GLU A 35 6.82 -5.50 -20.37
N ASP A 36 7.65 -4.54 -20.01
CA ASP A 36 8.11 -4.34 -18.65
C ASP A 36 6.94 -4.14 -17.67
N VAL A 37 5.94 -3.33 -18.05
CA VAL A 37 4.75 -3.10 -17.23
C VAL A 37 3.95 -4.39 -17.05
N LEU A 38 3.75 -5.15 -18.13
CA LEU A 38 3.06 -6.44 -18.07
C LEU A 38 3.80 -7.43 -17.16
N ASP A 39 5.13 -7.45 -17.21
CA ASP A 39 5.96 -8.30 -16.38
C ASP A 39 5.86 -7.94 -14.91
N VAL A 40 5.93 -6.65 -14.57
CA VAL A 40 5.73 -6.19 -13.18
C VAL A 40 4.35 -6.58 -12.68
N ARG A 41 3.29 -6.42 -13.50
CA ARG A 41 1.92 -6.83 -13.12
C ARG A 41 1.81 -8.33 -12.86
N LYS A 42 2.42 -9.17 -13.71
CA LYS A 42 2.45 -10.63 -13.49
C LYS A 42 3.16 -10.99 -12.20
N ILE A 43 4.28 -10.33 -11.89
CA ILE A 43 5.02 -10.55 -10.64
C ILE A 43 4.16 -10.15 -9.44
N PHE A 44 3.49 -8.99 -9.51
CA PHE A 44 2.63 -8.51 -8.43
C PHE A 44 1.49 -9.49 -8.13
N LEU A 45 0.80 -9.96 -9.18
CA LEU A 45 -0.29 -10.93 -9.04
C LEU A 45 0.20 -12.26 -8.46
N ARG A 46 1.33 -12.77 -8.96
CA ARG A 46 1.89 -14.05 -8.51
C ARG A 46 2.38 -14.00 -7.06
N LEU A 47 2.93 -12.87 -6.63
CA LEU A 47 3.40 -12.66 -5.26
C LEU A 47 2.29 -12.25 -4.30
N ASP A 48 1.08 -12.03 -4.80
CA ASP A 48 -0.09 -11.61 -4.01
C ASP A 48 0.16 -10.32 -3.20
N VAL A 49 0.93 -9.39 -3.75
CA VAL A 49 1.32 -8.16 -3.03
C VAL A 49 0.17 -7.14 -2.93
N LEU A 50 -0.89 -7.31 -3.73
CA LEU A 50 -2.10 -6.52 -3.57
C LEU A 50 -2.76 -6.84 -2.23
N GLU A 51 -2.88 -8.13 -1.91
CA GLU A 51 -3.45 -8.56 -0.64
C GLU A 51 -2.58 -8.12 0.54
N ASP A 52 -1.24 -8.21 0.42
CA ASP A 52 -0.34 -7.68 1.45
C ASP A 52 -0.53 -6.17 1.68
N CYS A 53 -0.76 -5.40 0.62
CA CYS A 53 -0.99 -3.96 0.73
C CYS A 53 -2.35 -3.66 1.34
N ASN A 54 -3.39 -4.42 1.00
CA ASN A 54 -4.71 -4.30 1.61
C ASN A 54 -4.67 -4.62 3.11
N ALA A 55 -3.99 -5.72 3.48
CA ALA A 55 -3.79 -6.08 4.88
C ALA A 55 -3.03 -4.99 5.65
N LEU A 56 -2.04 -4.35 5.03
CA LEU A 56 -1.34 -3.21 5.63
C LEU A 56 -2.26 -1.99 5.82
N CYS A 57 -3.14 -1.70 4.85
CA CYS A 57 -4.16 -0.66 4.99
C CYS A 57 -5.12 -0.97 6.16
N ASP A 58 -5.54 -2.22 6.31
CA ASP A 58 -6.39 -2.65 7.42
C ASP A 58 -5.68 -2.51 8.77
N GLU A 59 -4.39 -2.87 8.84
CA GLU A 59 -3.58 -2.68 10.05
C GLU A 59 -3.49 -1.19 10.45
N TYR A 60 -3.28 -0.30 9.48
CA TYR A 60 -3.28 1.14 9.76
C TYR A 60 -4.65 1.65 10.18
N ASN A 61 -5.72 1.16 9.57
CA ASN A 61 -7.08 1.50 10.00
C ASN A 61 -7.34 1.06 11.44
N GLU A 62 -6.91 -0.14 11.83
CA GLU A 62 -7.05 -0.60 13.20
C GLU A 62 -6.27 0.28 14.17
N LYS A 63 -5.02 0.64 13.84
CA LYS A 63 -4.20 1.56 14.65
C LYS A 63 -4.86 2.92 14.82
N ILE A 64 -5.47 3.47 13.78
CA ILE A 64 -6.20 4.75 13.86
C ILE A 64 -7.36 4.62 14.84
N THR A 65 -8.16 3.55 14.74
CA THR A 65 -9.27 3.29 15.67
C THR A 65 -8.79 3.24 17.12
N GLN A 66 -7.72 2.47 17.39
CA GLN A 66 -7.14 2.35 18.72
C GLN A 66 -6.68 3.72 19.27
N VAL A 67 -6.03 4.54 18.44
CA VAL A 67 -5.58 5.89 18.84
C VAL A 67 -6.75 6.83 19.10
N LEU A 68 -7.80 6.80 18.26
CA LEU A 68 -8.99 7.62 18.46
C LEU A 68 -9.73 7.24 19.75
N ASP A 69 -9.83 5.95 20.07
CA ASP A 69 -10.43 5.48 21.31
C ASP A 69 -9.64 5.95 22.55
N LEU A 70 -8.31 5.92 22.50
CA LEU A 70 -7.45 6.45 23.57
C LEU A 70 -7.64 7.96 23.77
N LEU A 71 -7.81 8.71 22.69
CA LEU A 71 -7.95 10.16 22.71
C LEU A 71 -9.39 10.63 22.94
N LYS A 72 -10.37 9.72 22.96
CA LYS A 72 -11.81 10.04 23.06
C LYS A 72 -12.17 10.90 24.26
N ASN A 73 -11.52 10.70 25.41
CA ASN A 73 -11.76 11.47 26.63
C ASN A 73 -11.03 12.82 26.65
N SER A 74 -10.06 13.02 25.75
CA SER A 74 -9.25 14.23 25.64
C SER A 74 -9.73 15.15 24.50
N MET A 75 -10.59 14.66 23.61
CA MET A 75 -11.19 15.40 22.50
C MET A 75 -12.62 15.79 22.83
N ASN A 76 -13.09 16.92 22.27
CA ASN A 76 -14.51 17.21 22.31
C ASN A 76 -15.28 16.33 21.29
N PRO A 77 -16.60 16.14 21.46
CA PRO A 77 -17.37 15.26 20.57
C PRO A 77 -17.30 15.64 19.07
N PRO A 78 -17.33 16.93 18.68
CA PRO A 78 -17.12 17.33 17.28
C PRO A 78 -15.77 16.90 16.68
N GLU A 79 -14.67 17.07 17.41
CA GLU A 79 -13.32 16.68 16.96
C GLU A 79 -13.22 15.17 16.74
N TYR A 80 -13.69 14.39 17.71
CA TYR A 80 -13.74 12.93 17.58
C TYR A 80 -14.57 12.50 16.37
N GLY A 81 -15.75 13.11 16.20
CA GLY A 81 -16.63 12.84 15.06
C GLY A 81 -15.95 13.14 13.73
N PHE A 82 -15.27 14.28 13.61
CA PHE A 82 -14.53 14.67 12.41
C PHE A 82 -13.44 13.64 12.04
N PHE A 83 -12.59 13.26 13.00
CA PHE A 83 -11.51 12.30 12.72
C PHE A 83 -12.03 10.91 12.37
N LYS A 84 -13.12 10.47 13.01
CA LYS A 84 -13.76 9.21 12.67
C LYS A 84 -14.30 9.22 11.24
N SER A 85 -15.01 10.28 10.85
CA SER A 85 -15.50 10.43 9.47
C SER A 85 -14.37 10.54 8.46
N LEU A 86 -13.23 11.16 8.82
CA LEU A 86 -12.05 11.21 7.95
C LEU A 86 -11.43 9.82 7.75
N GLN A 87 -11.34 9.01 8.81
CA GLN A 87 -10.86 7.63 8.72
C GLN A 87 -11.75 6.79 7.79
N GLU A 88 -13.07 6.85 7.99
CA GLU A 88 -14.06 6.16 7.15
C GLU A 88 -13.93 6.61 5.70
N PHE A 89 -13.84 7.92 5.45
CA PHE A 89 -13.66 8.47 4.10
C PHE A 89 -12.38 7.96 3.41
N VAL A 90 -11.25 7.92 4.12
CA VAL A 90 -9.98 7.44 3.53
C VAL A 90 -10.04 5.93 3.24
N ARG A 91 -10.74 5.15 4.07
CA ARG A 91 -10.88 3.70 3.91
C ARG A 91 -11.82 3.31 2.77
N GLU A 92 -12.96 3.98 2.66
CA GLU A 92 -14.05 3.62 1.73
C GLU A 92 -13.91 4.30 0.36
N ARG A 93 -12.88 5.11 0.17
CA ARG A 93 -12.67 5.79 -1.11
C ARG A 93 -12.36 4.76 -2.20
N ASP A 94 -13.36 4.46 -3.02
CA ASP A 94 -13.15 3.79 -4.31
C ASP A 94 -12.12 4.58 -5.13
N HIS A 95 -11.10 3.85 -5.61
CA HIS A 95 -10.08 4.34 -6.53
C HIS A 95 -10.42 3.97 -7.97
#